data_AF-A0A1V2UFJ8-F1
#
_entry.id   AF-A0A1V2UFJ8-F1
#
_cell.length_a   1.000
_cell.length_b   1.000
_cell.length_c   1.000
_cell.angle_alpha   90.00
_cell.angle_beta   90.00
_cell.angle_gamma   90.00
#
_symmetry.space_group_name_H-M   'P 1'
#
loop_
_entity.id
_entity.type
_entity.pdbx_description
1 polymer ?
#
loop_
_entity_poly.entity_id
_entity_poly.type
_entity_poly.pdbx_seq_one_letter_code
_entity_poly.pdbx_strand_id
1 'polypeptide(L)'
;MKNFHEAVLKTNVSKELSKAYKKALEIENGRKWVENPVTINGETTTNVKPVWGGCYANVEIAESKEEGKAELILTLVSRTLSNLKEAVKSYELDGMEIIKTNY
;
A
#
# COMPACT_ATOMS: atom_id res chain seq x y z
N MET A 1 -10.03 -14.96 -3.28
CA MET A 1 -9.72 -16.30 -2.68
C MET A 1 -10.34 -16.36 -1.28
N LYS A 2 -10.95 -17.46 -0.78
CA LYS A 2 -11.77 -17.43 0.46
C LYS A 2 -11.06 -16.92 1.75
N ASN A 3 -9.73 -16.97 1.80
CA ASN A 3 -8.94 -16.56 2.98
C ASN A 3 -8.19 -15.23 2.78
N PHE A 4 -8.52 -14.48 1.72
CA PHE A 4 -7.95 -13.19 1.44
C PHE A 4 -9.07 -12.18 1.21
N HIS A 5 -8.87 -11.01 1.78
CA HIS A 5 -9.65 -9.81 1.52
C HIS A 5 -8.94 -9.00 0.43
N GLU A 6 -9.71 -8.41 -0.46
CA GLU A 6 -9.20 -7.76 -1.66
C GLU A 6 -9.87 -6.38 -1.82
N ALA A 7 -9.09 -5.39 -2.24
CA ALA A 7 -9.60 -4.07 -2.62
C ALA A 7 -8.89 -3.56 -3.87
N VAL A 8 -9.62 -2.84 -4.72
CA VAL A 8 -9.09 -2.17 -5.91
C VAL A 8 -9.49 -0.72 -5.82
N LEU A 9 -8.49 0.17 -5.86
CA LEU A 9 -8.65 1.62 -5.83
C LEU A 9 -8.00 2.24 -7.06
N LYS A 10 -8.38 3.47 -7.38
CA LYS A 10 -7.77 4.21 -8.48
C LYS A 10 -7.55 5.68 -8.16
N THR A 11 -6.62 6.30 -8.88
CA THR A 11 -6.43 7.76 -8.87
C THR A 11 -5.72 8.22 -10.14
N ASN A 12 -5.86 9.51 -10.50
CA ASN A 12 -5.16 10.12 -11.61
C ASN A 12 -3.91 10.86 -11.13
N VAL A 13 -2.76 10.58 -11.74
CA VAL A 13 -1.49 11.28 -11.47
C VAL A 13 -0.93 11.88 -12.75
N SER A 14 0.07 12.77 -12.64
CA SER A 14 0.83 13.23 -13.81
C SER A 14 1.47 12.03 -14.53
N LYS A 15 1.30 11.96 -15.85
CA LYS A 15 1.83 10.86 -16.68
C LYS A 15 3.33 10.66 -16.49
N GLU A 16 4.08 11.76 -16.36
CA GLU A 16 5.53 11.77 -16.16
C GLU A 16 5.96 11.14 -14.83
N LEU A 17 5.11 11.24 -13.80
CA LEU A 17 5.38 10.71 -12.46
C LEU A 17 4.74 9.34 -12.20
N SER A 18 3.93 8.82 -13.12
CA SER A 18 3.17 7.57 -12.96
C SER A 18 4.02 6.39 -12.47
N LYS A 19 5.21 6.20 -13.04
CA LYS A 19 6.16 5.14 -12.62
C LYS A 19 6.71 5.36 -11.21
N ALA A 20 6.95 6.62 -10.81
CA ALA A 20 7.43 6.96 -9.48
C ALA A 20 6.34 6.69 -8.43
N TYR A 21 5.11 7.12 -8.70
CA TYR A 21 3.96 6.85 -7.83
C TYR A 21 3.67 5.34 -7.70
N LYS A 22 3.67 4.58 -8.80
CA LYS A 22 3.57 3.11 -8.78
C LYS A 22 4.58 2.52 -7.79
N LYS A 23 5.85 2.88 -7.92
CA LYS A 23 6.92 2.34 -7.09
C LYS A 23 6.79 2.74 -5.61
N ALA A 24 6.37 3.98 -5.34
CA ALA A 24 6.17 4.46 -3.98
C ALA A 24 5.07 3.67 -3.25
N LEU A 25 3.91 3.51 -3.90
CA LEU A 25 2.75 2.77 -3.36
C LEU A 25 3.08 1.28 -3.12
N GLU A 26 3.80 0.64 -4.04
CA GLU A 26 4.21 -0.76 -3.90
C GLU A 26 5.21 -0.95 -2.75
N ILE A 27 6.19 -0.04 -2.60
CA ILE A 27 7.18 -0.10 -1.52
C ILE A 27 6.53 0.19 -0.16
N GLU A 28 5.57 1.11 -0.10
CA GLU A 28 4.89 1.47 1.14
C GLU A 28 4.20 0.26 1.80
N ASN A 29 3.63 -0.63 0.98
CA ASN A 29 3.00 -1.88 1.41
C ASN A 29 3.98 -3.06 1.46
N GLY A 30 5.25 -2.83 1.13
CA GLY A 30 6.31 -3.82 1.22
C GLY A 30 6.76 -4.11 2.66
N ARG A 31 7.69 -5.05 2.79
CA ARG A 31 8.40 -5.26 4.07
C ARG A 31 9.38 -4.11 4.27
N LYS A 32 9.30 -3.46 5.44
CA LYS A 32 10.22 -2.40 5.86
C LYS A 32 11.17 -2.95 6.91
N TRP A 33 12.45 -2.65 6.80
CA TRP A 33 13.44 -2.96 7.83
C TRP A 33 13.44 -1.83 8.83
N VAL A 34 13.16 -2.15 10.09
CA VAL A 34 13.11 -1.17 11.18
C VAL A 34 14.07 -1.56 12.28
N GLU A 35 14.70 -0.55 12.86
CA GLU A 35 15.44 -0.71 14.11
C GLU A 35 14.45 -1.01 15.22
N ASN A 36 14.72 -2.08 15.95
CA ASN A 36 13.91 -2.51 17.07
C ASN A 36 14.81 -2.53 18.31
N PRO A 37 14.96 -1.39 19.00
CA PRO A 37 15.69 -1.32 20.25
C PRO A 37 14.96 -2.16 21.31
N VAL A 38 15.71 -2.99 22.02
CA VAL A 38 15.22 -3.81 23.13
C VAL A 38 16.08 -3.51 24.34
N THR A 39 15.46 -3.04 25.42
CA THR A 39 16.13 -2.79 26.70
C THR A 39 15.92 -3.96 27.64
N ILE A 40 17.00 -4.58 28.10
CA ILE A 40 16.99 -5.69 29.06
C ILE A 40 17.98 -5.34 30.16
N ASN A 41 17.54 -5.36 31.42
CA ASN A 41 18.38 -5.07 32.59
C ASN A 41 19.17 -3.74 32.53
N GLY A 42 18.64 -2.72 31.85
CA GLY A 42 19.27 -1.41 31.71
C GLY A 42 20.22 -1.27 30.51
N GLU A 43 20.52 -2.35 29.80
CA GLU A 43 21.27 -2.30 28.54
C GLU A 43 20.32 -2.31 27.34
N THR A 44 20.56 -1.43 26.36
CA THR A 44 19.77 -1.36 25.12
C THR A 44 20.56 -1.98 23.97
N THR A 45 19.96 -2.96 23.32
CA THR A 45 20.47 -3.57 22.08
C THR A 45 19.53 -3.28 20.93
N THR A 46 20.07 -2.85 19.79
CA THR A 46 19.29 -2.56 18.58
C THR A 46 19.42 -3.71 17.61
N ASN A 47 18.29 -4.36 17.29
CA ASN A 47 18.21 -5.38 16.24
C ASN A 47 17.39 -4.85 15.06
N VAL A 48 17.86 -5.06 13.83
CA VAL A 48 17.08 -4.72 12.63
C VAL A 48 16.18 -5.89 12.27
N LYS A 49 14.86 -5.66 12.19
CA LYS A 49 13.89 -6.71 11.85
C LYS A 49 12.96 -6.28 10.71
N PRO A 50 12.50 -7.20 9.86
CA PRO A 50 11.51 -6.88 8.85
C PRO A 50 10.13 -6.77 9.51
N VAL A 51 9.42 -5.67 9.25
CA VAL A 51 8.03 -5.44 9.63
C VAL A 51 7.20 -5.30 8.36
N TRP A 52 5.97 -5.83 8.38
CA TRP A 52 5.05 -5.76 7.26
C TRP A 52 3.69 -5.28 7.74
N GLY A 53 3.12 -4.28 7.06
CA GLY A 53 1.79 -3.73 7.36
C GLY A 53 0.64 -4.71 7.10
N GLY A 54 0.92 -5.85 6.47
CA GLY A 54 -0.05 -6.94 6.27
C GLY A 54 -0.91 -6.81 5.03
N CYS A 55 -0.65 -5.80 4.18
CA CYS A 55 -1.23 -5.68 2.84
C CYS A 55 -0.14 -5.91 1.80
N TYR A 56 -0.44 -6.68 0.78
CA TYR A 56 0.32 -6.68 -0.47
C TYR A 56 -0.31 -5.63 -1.40
N ALA A 57 0.52 -4.90 -2.14
CA ALA A 57 0.08 -3.95 -3.14
C ALA A 57 0.69 -4.27 -4.51
N ASN A 58 -0.12 -4.12 -5.55
CA ASN A 58 0.31 -4.04 -6.94
C ASN A 58 -0.35 -2.82 -7.59
N VAL A 59 0.42 -2.03 -8.34
CA VAL A 59 -0.12 -0.85 -9.03
C VAL A 59 0.03 -0.99 -10.53
N GLU A 60 -1.07 -0.94 -11.26
CA GLU A 60 -1.07 -0.87 -12.71
C GLU A 60 -1.17 0.59 -13.16
N ILE A 61 -0.53 0.89 -14.30
CA ILE A 61 -0.61 2.21 -14.94
C ILE A 61 -1.45 2.03 -16.20
N ALA A 62 -2.58 2.71 -16.26
CA ALA A 62 -3.48 2.75 -17.39
C ALA A 62 -3.51 4.15 -18.03
N GLU A 63 -4.00 4.24 -19.26
CA GLU A 63 -4.25 5.53 -19.90
C GLU A 63 -5.40 6.25 -19.19
N SER A 64 -5.19 7.52 -18.86
CA SER A 64 -6.26 8.38 -18.34
C SER A 64 -7.02 9.02 -19.50
N LYS A 65 -8.30 9.34 -19.26
CA LYS A 65 -9.11 10.16 -20.18
C LYS A 65 -8.68 11.62 -20.17
N GLU A 66 -7.98 12.05 -19.12
CA GLU A 66 -7.47 13.40 -18.99
C GLU A 66 -6.09 13.52 -19.65
N GLU A 67 -5.95 14.52 -20.53
CA GLU A 67 -4.69 14.78 -21.21
C GLU A 67 -3.56 15.09 -20.20
N GLY A 68 -2.39 14.49 -20.41
CA GLY A 68 -1.23 14.63 -19.50
C GLY A 68 -1.32 13.82 -18.21
N LYS A 69 -2.39 13.04 -17.99
CA LYS A 69 -2.56 12.17 -16.81
C LYS A 69 -2.38 10.69 -17.13
N ALA A 70 -2.14 9.92 -16.08
CA ALA A 70 -2.21 8.46 -16.10
C ALA A 70 -3.09 8.00 -14.93
N GLU A 71 -3.92 6.98 -15.15
CA GLU A 71 -4.72 6.37 -14.10
C GLU A 71 -3.87 5.28 -13.43
N LEU A 72 -3.73 5.34 -12.11
CA LEU A 72 -3.12 4.29 -11.32
C LEU A 72 -4.22 3.41 -10.77
N ILE A 73 -4.10 2.09 -10.93
CA ILE A 73 -5.02 1.10 -10.38
C ILE A 73 -4.25 0.31 -9.31
N LEU A 74 -4.54 0.61 -8.05
CA LEU A 74 -3.95 -0.04 -6.88
C LEU A 74 -4.80 -1.25 -6.47
N THR A 75 -4.20 -2.43 -6.50
CA THR A 75 -4.78 -3.65 -5.95
C THR A 75 -4.13 -3.95 -4.60
N LEU A 76 -4.97 -4.08 -3.56
CA LEU A 76 -4.58 -4.46 -2.20
C LEU A 76 -5.11 -5.84 -1.87
N VAL A 77 -4.27 -6.66 -1.24
CA VAL A 77 -4.63 -8.02 -0.79
C VAL A 77 -4.11 -8.24 0.62
N SER A 78 -4.97 -8.71 1.53
CA SER A 78 -4.58 -9.05 2.91
C SER A 78 -5.27 -10.31 3.41
N ARG A 79 -4.63 -11.05 4.32
CA ARG A 79 -5.30 -12.11 5.10
C ARG A 79 -6.09 -11.56 6.28
N THR A 80 -5.85 -10.32 6.66
CA THR A 80 -6.43 -9.70 7.85
C THR A 80 -7.38 -8.58 7.44
N LEU A 81 -8.66 -8.74 7.76
CA LEU A 81 -9.69 -7.77 7.40
C LEU A 81 -9.40 -6.35 7.91
N SER A 82 -8.97 -6.22 9.17
CA SER A 82 -8.67 -4.92 9.77
C SER A 82 -7.55 -4.20 9.02
N ASN A 83 -6.46 -4.90 8.70
CA ASN A 83 -5.33 -4.32 7.96
C ASN A 83 -5.77 -3.79 6.58
N LEU A 84 -6.60 -4.56 5.86
CA LEU A 84 -7.12 -4.10 4.59
C LEU A 84 -8.00 -2.86 4.75
N LYS A 85 -8.93 -2.85 5.71
CA LYS A 85 -9.83 -1.71 5.94
C LYS A 85 -9.07 -0.45 6.33
N GLU A 86 -8.03 -0.56 7.15
CA GLU A 86 -7.17 0.57 7.52
C GLU A 86 -6.41 1.10 6.31
N ALA A 87 -5.82 0.23 5.50
CA ALA A 87 -5.10 0.62 4.28
C ALA A 87 -6.03 1.31 3.27
N VAL A 88 -7.21 0.72 2.99
CA VAL A 88 -8.22 1.30 2.10
C VAL A 88 -8.63 2.69 2.58
N LYS A 89 -8.95 2.83 3.88
CA LYS A 89 -9.34 4.12 4.46
C LYS A 89 -8.25 5.19 4.34
N SER A 90 -6.98 4.81 4.51
CA SER A 90 -5.86 5.74 4.30
C SER A 90 -5.82 6.25 2.86
N TYR A 91 -5.91 5.34 1.88
CA TYR A 91 -5.88 5.71 0.47
C TYR A 91 -7.11 6.51 0.02
N GLU A 92 -8.29 6.24 0.59
CA GLU A 92 -9.47 7.09 0.38
C GLU A 92 -9.24 8.53 0.89
N LEU A 93 -8.62 8.68 2.06
CA LEU A 93 -8.26 10.01 2.61
C LEU A 93 -7.22 10.72 1.75
N ASP A 94 -6.34 9.98 1.09
CA ASP A 94 -5.36 10.50 0.13
C ASP A 94 -5.97 10.80 -1.25
N GLY A 95 -7.28 10.60 -1.42
CA GLY A 95 -8.03 10.94 -2.64
C GLY A 95 -8.08 9.82 -3.67
N MET A 96 -7.83 8.57 -3.30
CA MET A 96 -8.09 7.42 -4.16
C MET A 96 -9.57 7.01 -4.11
N GLU A 97 -10.12 6.63 -5.26
CA GLU A 97 -11.50 6.15 -5.38
C GLU A 97 -11.54 4.62 -5.31
N ILE A 98 -12.47 4.06 -4.55
CA ILE A 98 -12.70 2.60 -4.54
C ILE A 98 -13.40 2.18 -5.84
N ILE A 99 -12.80 1.24 -6.57
CA ILE A 99 -13.45 0.53 -7.68
C ILE A 99 -14.22 -0.68 -7.16
N LYS A 100 -13.59 -1.45 -6.29
CA LYS A 100 -14.14 -2.72 -5.79
C LYS A 100 -13.55 -3.07 -4.43
N THR A 101 -14.37 -3.63 -3.57
CA THR A 101 -13.93 -4.34 -2.36
C THR A 101 -14.55 -5.73 -2.32
N ASN A 102 -13.84 -6.68 -1.74
CA ASN A 102 -14.30 -8.04 -1.49
C ASN A 102 -13.80 -8.46 -0.12
N TYR A 103 -14.57 -8.10 0.90
CA TYR A 103 -14.29 -8.44 2.29
C TYR A 103 -15.55 -8.57 3.12
#